data_AF-A0A3N5ZR41-F1
#
_entry.id   AF-A0A3N5ZR41-F1
#
_cell.length_a   1.000
_cell.length_b   1.000
_cell.length_c   1.000
_cell.angle_alpha   90.00
_cell.angle_beta   90.00
_cell.angle_gamma   90.00
#
_symmetry.space_group_name_H-M   'P 1'
#
loop_
_entity.id
_entity.type
_entity.pdbx_description
1 polymer ?
#
loop_
_entity_poly.entity_id
_entity_poly.type
_entity_poly.pdbx_seq_one_letter_code
_entity_poly.pdbx_strand_id
1 'polypeptide(L)'
;MRDPLFEPIRINRLELKNRICMPAMHLNMAKNFEVTDPLVDFYAERARGGAGLITVGFATVDEDSGGALNIGAHRDEFIPGLRRLAKAITANGARAAVQINHAGRYNFSFFLDGRPPVAPSAVASRLTGETPRELSIEEIRRVIERFVAAAKRVKAAGYDALEVLCGTGYLISEFLSPLTNRRSDAYGGDFANRMRFGVEVIQAIRAGVGPEFPVIVRMNGNDFMPGGNGRRELQEFAIELVKAGTDAISVNVGWHEARVPQIVAAVPRGVFAYLARGIKEHVGVPVMAGHRINDPAAARELIADGMCDLVAMGRALIADPALPEKARTRRE
;
A
#
# COMPACT_ATOMS: atom_id res chain seq x y z
N MET A 1 14.82 27.55 -12.18
CA MET A 1 14.98 26.36 -11.32
C MET A 1 14.16 25.24 -11.94
N ARG A 2 14.67 24.00 -12.01
CA ARG A 2 13.85 22.85 -12.45
C ARG A 2 12.79 22.60 -11.37
N ASP A 3 11.56 22.29 -11.77
CA ASP A 3 10.49 21.99 -10.82
C ASP A 3 10.74 20.58 -10.25
N PRO A 4 11.03 20.45 -8.93
CA PRO A 4 11.40 19.18 -8.33
C PRO A 4 10.31 18.12 -8.52
N LEU A 5 9.04 18.52 -8.63
CA LEU A 5 7.92 17.62 -8.80
C LEU A 5 7.97 16.84 -10.12
N PHE A 6 8.57 17.42 -11.16
CA PHE A 6 8.68 16.85 -12.50
C PHE A 6 10.09 16.33 -12.83
N GLU A 7 10.96 16.25 -11.84
CA GLU A 7 12.24 15.56 -12.02
C GLU A 7 12.04 14.04 -11.95
N PRO A 8 12.75 13.26 -12.79
CA PRO A 8 12.67 11.81 -12.75
C PRO A 8 13.28 11.26 -11.46
N ILE A 9 12.79 10.09 -11.05
CA ILE A 9 13.32 9.34 -9.90
C ILE A 9 13.28 7.84 -10.20
N ARG A 10 14.20 7.09 -9.60
CA ARG A 10 14.28 5.63 -9.76
C ARG A 10 13.87 4.91 -8.49
N ILE A 11 13.12 3.83 -8.65
CA ILE A 11 12.83 2.82 -7.62
C ILE A 11 13.37 1.50 -8.17
N ASN A 12 14.47 0.99 -7.60
CA ASN A 12 15.21 -0.12 -8.20
C ASN A 12 15.54 0.21 -9.68
N ARG A 13 15.16 -0.65 -10.64
CA ARG A 13 15.33 -0.41 -12.08
C ARG A 13 14.21 0.41 -12.72
N LEU A 14 13.15 0.72 -11.99
CA LEU A 14 12.01 1.45 -12.51
C LEU A 14 12.26 2.94 -12.49
N GLU A 15 12.31 3.56 -13.66
CA GLU A 15 12.36 5.01 -13.80
C GLU A 15 10.95 5.60 -13.90
N LEU A 16 10.66 6.55 -13.00
CA LEU A 16 9.45 7.36 -13.00
C LEU A 16 9.75 8.72 -13.65
N LYS A 17 8.87 9.17 -14.53
CA LYS A 17 9.00 10.45 -15.25
C LYS A 17 8.83 11.69 -14.36
N ASN A 18 8.23 11.54 -13.18
CA ASN A 18 8.00 12.58 -12.19
C ASN A 18 7.70 11.96 -10.82
N ARG A 19 7.59 12.81 -9.80
CA ARG A 19 7.43 12.42 -8.38
C ARG A 19 5.98 12.43 -7.90
N ILE A 20 5.01 12.51 -8.81
CA ILE A 20 3.57 12.47 -8.49
C ILE A 20 3.05 11.05 -8.66
N CYS A 21 2.55 10.48 -7.57
CA CYS A 21 2.03 9.12 -7.54
C CYS A 21 0.54 9.10 -7.19
N MET A 22 -0.21 8.22 -7.85
CA MET A 22 -1.56 7.86 -7.42
C MET A 22 -1.45 6.66 -6.46
N PRO A 23 -1.81 6.81 -5.17
CA PRO A 23 -1.79 5.70 -4.23
C PRO A 23 -2.93 4.73 -4.50
N ALA A 24 -2.78 3.48 -4.02
CA ALA A 24 -3.86 2.51 -4.03
C ALA A 24 -5.11 3.03 -3.30
N MET A 25 -6.26 2.87 -3.95
CA MET A 25 -7.59 3.22 -3.44
C MET A 25 -8.57 2.16 -3.90
N HIS A 26 -9.27 1.52 -2.96
CA HIS A 26 -10.33 0.57 -3.31
C HIS A 26 -11.55 1.32 -3.86
N LEU A 27 -11.81 1.15 -5.16
CA LEU A 27 -12.86 1.90 -5.89
C LEU A 27 -14.21 1.18 -5.92
N ASN A 28 -14.28 -0.06 -5.44
CA ASN A 28 -15.50 -0.89 -5.48
C ASN A 28 -16.04 -1.12 -6.91
N MET A 29 -15.14 -1.14 -7.90
CA MET A 29 -15.48 -1.30 -9.33
C MET A 29 -15.11 -2.67 -9.91
N ALA A 30 -14.44 -3.54 -9.15
CA ALA A 30 -14.27 -4.93 -9.56
C ALA A 30 -15.57 -5.70 -9.34
N LYS A 31 -15.77 -6.78 -10.10
CA LYS A 31 -16.95 -7.66 -9.97
C LYS A 31 -16.49 -9.10 -9.98
N ASN A 32 -16.81 -9.86 -8.92
CA ASN A 32 -16.35 -11.23 -8.76
C ASN A 32 -14.83 -11.33 -8.91
N PHE A 33 -14.11 -10.39 -8.30
CA PHE A 33 -12.66 -10.22 -8.39
C PHE A 33 -12.11 -9.82 -9.77
N GLU A 34 -12.94 -9.79 -10.81
CA GLU A 34 -12.52 -9.41 -12.15
C GLU A 34 -12.37 -7.90 -12.31
N VAL A 35 -11.32 -7.53 -13.04
CA VAL A 35 -11.14 -6.17 -13.53
C VAL A 35 -12.24 -5.85 -14.54
N THR A 36 -12.92 -4.72 -14.35
CA THR A 36 -13.99 -4.25 -15.25
C THR A 36 -13.49 -3.13 -16.16
N ASP A 37 -14.23 -2.83 -17.23
CA ASP A 37 -13.88 -1.74 -18.15
C ASP A 37 -13.91 -0.36 -17.47
N PRO A 38 -14.90 -0.02 -16.61
CA PRO A 38 -14.88 1.24 -15.86
C PRO A 38 -13.62 1.41 -14.99
N LEU A 39 -13.13 0.32 -14.39
CA LEU A 39 -11.90 0.34 -13.60
C LEU A 39 -10.67 0.63 -14.49
N VAL A 40 -10.63 0.04 -15.69
CA VAL A 40 -9.57 0.26 -16.68
C VAL A 40 -9.58 1.71 -17.17
N ASP A 41 -10.75 2.22 -17.55
CA ASP A 41 -10.92 3.59 -18.05
C ASP A 41 -10.53 4.62 -16.98
N PHE A 42 -10.94 4.39 -15.73
CA PHE A 42 -10.59 5.25 -14.60
C PHE A 42 -9.08 5.43 -14.48
N TYR A 43 -8.31 4.35 -14.48
CA TYR A 43 -6.85 4.43 -14.32
C TYR A 43 -6.14 4.92 -15.59
N ALA A 44 -6.66 4.57 -16.78
CA ALA A 44 -6.13 5.08 -18.05
C ALA A 44 -6.23 6.61 -18.14
N GLU A 45 -7.32 7.20 -17.65
CA GLU A 45 -7.52 8.64 -17.63
C GLU A 45 -6.48 9.35 -16.74
N ARG A 46 -6.19 8.83 -15.54
CA ARG A 46 -5.19 9.41 -14.62
C ARG A 46 -3.76 9.21 -15.14
N ALA A 47 -3.50 8.10 -15.85
CA ALA A 47 -2.22 7.87 -16.50
C ALA A 47 -1.96 8.94 -17.58
N ARG A 48 -2.96 9.19 -18.44
CA ARG A 48 -2.93 10.22 -19.47
C ARG A 48 -2.78 11.62 -18.87
N GLY A 49 -3.38 11.84 -17.70
CA GLY A 49 -3.28 13.07 -16.94
C GLY A 49 -1.91 13.38 -16.35
N GLY A 50 -0.95 12.46 -16.46
CA GLY A 50 0.48 12.77 -16.26
C GLY A 50 1.10 12.24 -14.97
N ALA A 51 0.42 11.42 -14.18
CA ALA A 51 1.03 10.78 -13.00
C ALA A 51 2.28 9.94 -13.38
N GLY A 52 3.30 9.93 -12.52
CA GLY A 52 4.53 9.17 -12.73
C GLY A 52 4.37 7.68 -12.42
N LEU A 53 3.66 7.37 -11.33
CA LEU A 53 3.31 6.02 -10.89
C LEU A 53 1.84 5.98 -10.51
N ILE A 54 1.14 4.92 -10.92
CA ILE A 54 -0.22 4.62 -10.48
C ILE A 54 -0.20 3.27 -9.79
N THR A 55 -0.58 3.27 -8.52
CA THR A 55 -0.75 2.04 -7.76
C THR A 55 -2.23 1.69 -7.72
N VAL A 56 -2.59 0.59 -8.37
CA VAL A 56 -3.92 -0.01 -8.31
C VAL A 56 -4.06 -0.74 -6.98
N GLY A 57 -5.25 -0.82 -6.40
CA GLY A 57 -5.49 -1.70 -5.25
C GLY A 57 -6.87 -1.44 -4.67
N PHE A 58 -7.35 -2.20 -3.70
CA PHE A 58 -6.80 -3.39 -3.06
C PHE A 58 -6.89 -4.63 -3.99
N ALA A 59 -5.79 -5.37 -4.16
CA ALA A 59 -5.77 -6.71 -4.76
C ALA A 59 -5.59 -7.85 -3.73
N THR A 60 -6.37 -8.93 -3.86
CA THR A 60 -6.44 -10.05 -2.91
C THR A 60 -5.33 -11.08 -3.13
N VAL A 61 -4.75 -11.59 -2.03
CA VAL A 61 -3.70 -12.64 -2.05
C VAL A 61 -4.25 -14.05 -1.97
N ASP A 62 -5.44 -14.20 -1.38
CA ASP A 62 -6.25 -15.43 -1.32
C ASP A 62 -7.76 -15.06 -1.27
N GLU A 63 -8.62 -16.07 -1.22
CA GLU A 63 -10.07 -15.91 -1.12
C GLU A 63 -10.53 -15.23 0.19
N ASP A 64 -9.73 -15.32 1.26
CA ASP A 64 -10.07 -14.83 2.60
C ASP A 64 -9.56 -13.39 2.85
N SER A 65 -8.70 -12.91 1.98
CA SER A 65 -8.03 -11.63 2.08
C SER A 65 -8.92 -10.42 1.78
N GLY A 66 -10.09 -10.60 1.17
CA GLY A 66 -11.02 -9.52 0.83
C GLY A 66 -12.39 -10.05 0.39
N GLY A 67 -13.11 -9.29 -0.45
CA GLY A 67 -14.41 -9.69 -0.99
C GLY A 67 -14.49 -9.53 -2.51
N ALA A 68 -15.59 -9.98 -3.11
CA ALA A 68 -15.80 -10.04 -4.56
C ALA A 68 -15.72 -8.69 -5.31
N LEU A 69 -15.73 -7.56 -4.58
CA LEU A 69 -15.58 -6.21 -5.12
C LEU A 69 -14.13 -5.68 -5.06
N ASN A 70 -13.20 -6.47 -4.50
CA ASN A 70 -11.76 -6.26 -4.60
C ASN A 70 -11.21 -6.85 -5.89
N ILE A 71 -9.99 -6.49 -6.27
CA ILE A 71 -9.33 -7.04 -7.46
C ILE A 71 -8.70 -8.39 -7.11
N GLY A 72 -8.86 -9.40 -7.95
CA GLY A 72 -8.24 -10.71 -7.77
C GLY A 72 -6.78 -10.74 -8.17
N ALA A 73 -5.89 -11.13 -7.27
CA ALA A 73 -4.52 -11.56 -7.60
C ALA A 73 -4.20 -12.97 -7.05
N HIS A 74 -5.21 -13.68 -6.53
CA HIS A 74 -5.04 -14.95 -5.83
C HIS A 74 -5.15 -16.19 -6.73
N ARG A 75 -5.73 -16.06 -7.93
CA ARG A 75 -5.88 -17.14 -8.92
C ARG A 75 -5.42 -16.72 -10.31
N ASP A 76 -5.01 -17.70 -11.11
CA ASP A 76 -4.48 -17.50 -12.46
C ASP A 76 -5.52 -16.92 -13.42
N GLU A 77 -6.80 -17.22 -13.19
CA GLU A 77 -7.93 -16.72 -13.98
C GLU A 77 -8.01 -15.19 -14.03
N PHE A 78 -7.50 -14.48 -13.03
CA PHE A 78 -7.53 -13.01 -12.98
C PHE A 78 -6.36 -12.34 -13.72
N ILE A 79 -5.35 -13.09 -14.15
CA ILE A 79 -4.17 -12.54 -14.84
C ILE A 79 -4.54 -11.76 -16.11
N PRO A 80 -5.48 -12.19 -16.98
CA PRO A 80 -5.90 -11.43 -18.15
C PRO A 80 -6.45 -10.03 -17.79
N GLY A 81 -7.32 -9.94 -16.76
CA GLY A 81 -7.87 -8.67 -16.29
C GLY A 81 -6.79 -7.75 -15.71
N LEU A 82 -5.92 -8.31 -14.86
CA LEU A 82 -4.75 -7.60 -14.32
C LEU A 82 -3.84 -7.06 -15.43
N ARG A 83 -3.57 -7.86 -16.46
CA ARG A 83 -2.75 -7.48 -17.62
C ARG A 83 -3.39 -6.36 -18.43
N ARG A 84 -4.70 -6.44 -18.67
CA ARG A 84 -5.45 -5.39 -19.38
C ARG A 84 -5.32 -4.06 -18.64
N LEU A 85 -5.47 -4.06 -17.32
CA LEU A 85 -5.35 -2.87 -16.50
C LEU A 85 -3.93 -2.28 -16.49
N ALA A 86 -2.90 -3.12 -16.24
CA ALA A 86 -1.51 -2.69 -16.28
C ALA A 86 -1.14 -2.07 -17.64
N LYS A 87 -1.55 -2.71 -18.74
CA LYS A 87 -1.33 -2.22 -20.09
C LYS A 87 -2.02 -0.88 -20.35
N ALA A 88 -3.24 -0.68 -19.85
CA ALA A 88 -3.95 0.59 -20.02
C ALA A 88 -3.23 1.75 -19.34
N ILE A 89 -2.67 1.51 -18.14
CA ILE A 89 -1.87 2.51 -17.41
C ILE A 89 -0.58 2.83 -18.18
N THR A 90 0.19 1.80 -18.56
CA THR A 90 1.49 1.98 -19.22
C THR A 90 1.37 2.57 -20.62
N ALA A 91 0.35 2.17 -21.40
CA ALA A 91 0.08 2.74 -22.71
C ALA A 91 -0.33 4.22 -22.66
N ASN A 92 -0.83 4.71 -21.53
CA ASN A 92 -1.14 6.13 -21.32
C ASN A 92 -0.01 6.87 -20.56
N GLY A 93 1.17 6.27 -20.45
CA GLY A 93 2.42 6.96 -20.10
C GLY A 93 2.76 7.03 -18.61
N ALA A 94 2.04 6.35 -17.72
CA ALA A 94 2.41 6.20 -16.31
C ALA A 94 3.01 4.81 -16.05
N ARG A 95 3.78 4.64 -14.98
CA ARG A 95 4.17 3.30 -14.51
C ARG A 95 3.03 2.65 -13.73
N ALA A 96 2.87 1.35 -13.88
CA ALA A 96 1.81 0.58 -13.23
C ALA A 96 2.34 -0.21 -12.03
N ALA A 97 1.80 0.06 -10.84
CA ALA A 97 1.94 -0.78 -9.67
C ALA A 97 0.59 -1.36 -9.24
N VAL A 98 0.61 -2.42 -8.44
CA VAL A 98 -0.59 -2.92 -7.76
C VAL A 98 -0.26 -3.29 -6.32
N GLN A 99 -1.15 -2.88 -5.43
CA GLN A 99 -1.10 -3.15 -4.01
C GLN A 99 -1.81 -4.47 -3.70
N ILE A 100 -1.05 -5.45 -3.23
CA ILE A 100 -1.60 -6.68 -2.64
C ILE A 100 -1.79 -6.52 -1.13
N ASN A 101 -2.87 -7.08 -0.61
CA ASN A 101 -3.20 -6.97 0.81
C ASN A 101 -4.00 -8.19 1.31
N HIS A 102 -4.00 -8.37 2.63
CA HIS A 102 -4.89 -9.27 3.36
C HIS A 102 -5.64 -8.50 4.45
N ALA A 103 -6.98 -8.47 4.36
CA ALA A 103 -7.82 -7.63 5.21
C ALA A 103 -7.79 -8.03 6.69
N GLY A 104 -7.43 -9.29 6.98
CA GLY A 104 -7.28 -9.77 8.35
C GLY A 104 -8.60 -9.61 9.11
N ARG A 105 -8.55 -9.11 10.35
CA ARG A 105 -9.75 -8.89 11.17
C ARG A 105 -10.71 -7.83 10.64
N TYR A 106 -10.31 -7.05 9.64
CA TYR A 106 -11.18 -6.08 8.97
C TYR A 106 -12.01 -6.66 7.84
N ASN A 107 -11.86 -7.94 7.50
CA ASN A 107 -12.83 -8.57 6.63
C ASN A 107 -14.12 -8.87 7.37
N PHE A 108 -15.24 -8.86 6.66
CA PHE A 108 -16.55 -9.25 7.21
C PHE A 108 -16.81 -10.72 6.89
N SER A 109 -17.29 -11.49 7.87
CA SER A 109 -17.71 -12.89 7.68
C SER A 109 -18.74 -13.05 6.56
N PHE A 110 -19.55 -12.01 6.31
CA PHE A 110 -20.48 -11.93 5.20
C PHE A 110 -19.80 -12.13 3.83
N PHE A 111 -18.56 -11.66 3.65
CA PHE A 111 -17.79 -11.86 2.42
C PHE A 111 -17.04 -13.19 2.38
N LEU A 112 -17.07 -13.95 3.48
CA LEU A 112 -16.31 -15.19 3.69
C LEU A 112 -17.23 -16.41 3.86
N ASP A 113 -18.44 -16.36 3.30
CA ASP A 113 -19.47 -17.41 3.43
C ASP A 113 -19.79 -17.75 4.89
N GLY A 114 -19.80 -16.74 5.75
CA GLY A 114 -20.07 -16.87 7.19
C GLY A 114 -18.88 -17.37 8.03
N ARG A 115 -17.73 -17.66 7.41
CA ARG A 115 -16.51 -18.02 8.16
C ARG A 115 -15.95 -16.77 8.86
N PRO A 116 -15.41 -16.91 10.08
CA PRO A 116 -14.78 -15.78 10.75
C PRO A 116 -13.52 -15.34 9.99
N PRO A 117 -13.24 -14.02 9.94
CA PRO A 117 -11.96 -13.52 9.42
C PRO A 117 -10.78 -14.07 10.24
N VAL A 118 -9.57 -13.99 9.72
CA VAL A 118 -8.36 -14.46 10.40
C VAL A 118 -7.49 -13.31 10.89
N ALA A 119 -6.73 -13.52 11.96
CA ALA A 119 -5.90 -12.52 12.62
C ALA A 119 -4.75 -13.17 13.42
N PRO A 120 -3.77 -12.40 13.93
CA PRO A 120 -2.77 -12.93 14.87
C PRO A 120 -3.35 -13.42 16.19
N SER A 121 -4.49 -12.88 16.65
CA SER A 121 -5.18 -13.31 17.87
C SER A 121 -6.67 -13.01 17.79
N ALA A 122 -7.48 -13.68 18.62
CA ALA A 122 -8.93 -13.50 18.69
C ALA A 122 -9.35 -12.17 19.37
N VAL A 123 -8.93 -11.04 18.82
CA VAL A 123 -9.26 -9.69 19.31
C VAL A 123 -10.28 -9.04 18.37
N ALA A 124 -11.50 -8.82 18.88
CA ALA A 124 -12.60 -8.25 18.10
C ALA A 124 -12.23 -6.92 17.41
N SER A 125 -12.68 -6.80 16.17
CA SER A 125 -12.54 -5.60 15.37
C SER A 125 -13.66 -4.61 15.72
N ARG A 126 -13.33 -3.35 15.99
CA ARG A 126 -14.37 -2.31 16.19
C ARG A 126 -15.05 -1.89 14.90
N LEU A 127 -14.43 -2.20 13.75
CA LEU A 127 -14.96 -1.87 12.43
C LEU A 127 -16.07 -2.85 12.01
N THR A 128 -15.87 -4.14 12.28
CA THR A 128 -16.79 -5.21 11.85
C THR A 128 -17.67 -5.69 13.01
N GLY A 129 -17.24 -5.51 14.26
CA GLY A 129 -17.89 -6.08 15.44
C GLY A 129 -17.62 -7.58 15.62
N GLU A 130 -16.90 -8.21 14.68
CA GLU A 130 -16.64 -9.64 14.67
C GLU A 130 -15.34 -9.98 15.41
N THR A 131 -15.31 -11.17 16.02
CA THR A 131 -14.08 -11.74 16.59
C THR A 131 -13.42 -12.64 15.55
N PRO A 132 -12.19 -12.34 15.12
CA PRO A 132 -11.49 -13.16 14.15
C PRO A 132 -11.01 -14.47 14.80
N ARG A 133 -10.69 -15.46 13.96
CA ARG A 133 -9.98 -16.66 14.34
C ARG A 133 -8.48 -16.39 14.35
N GLU A 134 -7.81 -16.87 15.39
CA GLU A 134 -6.35 -16.86 15.48
C GLU A 134 -5.73 -17.84 14.47
N LEU A 135 -4.71 -17.36 13.74
CA LEU A 135 -3.94 -18.19 12.81
C LEU A 135 -2.98 -19.13 13.55
N SER A 136 -2.84 -20.38 13.09
CA SER A 136 -1.72 -21.24 13.50
C SER A 136 -0.43 -20.83 12.79
N ILE A 137 0.72 -21.32 13.28
CA ILE A 137 2.03 -21.09 12.62
C ILE A 137 2.05 -21.64 11.20
N GLU A 138 1.44 -22.80 10.96
CA GLU A 138 1.31 -23.40 9.64
C GLU A 138 0.46 -22.55 8.71
N GLU A 139 -0.61 -21.94 9.22
CA GLU A 139 -1.44 -21.04 8.44
C GLU A 139 -0.73 -19.71 8.14
N ILE A 140 0.07 -19.19 9.07
CA ILE A 140 0.93 -18.02 8.82
C ILE A 140 1.86 -18.28 7.64
N ARG A 141 2.51 -19.46 7.59
CA ARG A 141 3.37 -19.86 6.46
C ARG A 141 2.58 -19.95 5.16
N ARG A 142 1.38 -20.53 5.18
CA ARG A 142 0.51 -20.58 4.00
C ARG A 142 0.12 -19.20 3.51
N VAL A 143 -0.20 -18.26 4.40
CA VAL A 143 -0.50 -16.87 4.02
C VAL A 143 0.71 -16.22 3.34
N ILE A 144 1.93 -16.44 3.86
CA ILE A 144 3.16 -15.97 3.20
C ILE A 144 3.27 -16.53 1.77
N GLU A 145 3.02 -17.83 1.59
CA GLU A 145 3.01 -18.45 0.25
C GLU A 145 1.95 -17.83 -0.68
N ARG A 146 0.78 -17.44 -0.16
CA ARG A 146 -0.27 -16.73 -0.91
C ARG A 146 0.18 -15.34 -1.35
N PHE A 147 0.84 -14.58 -0.48
CA PHE A 147 1.48 -13.32 -0.84
C PHE A 147 2.49 -13.49 -1.99
N VAL A 148 3.35 -14.52 -1.92
CA VAL A 148 4.32 -14.82 -2.98
C VAL A 148 3.65 -15.20 -4.29
N ALA A 149 2.63 -16.05 -4.24
CA ALA A 149 1.89 -16.47 -5.43
C ALA A 149 1.21 -15.29 -6.11
N ALA A 150 0.57 -14.41 -5.35
CA ALA A 150 -0.04 -13.17 -5.85
C ALA A 150 1.01 -12.23 -6.47
N ALA A 151 2.14 -12.02 -5.80
CA ALA A 151 3.25 -11.22 -6.32
C ALA A 151 3.78 -11.74 -7.67
N LYS A 152 3.91 -13.07 -7.83
CA LYS A 152 4.31 -13.69 -9.10
C LYS A 152 3.28 -13.46 -10.21
N ARG A 153 1.98 -13.54 -9.91
CA ARG A 153 0.90 -13.23 -10.87
C ARG A 153 0.89 -11.78 -11.28
N VAL A 154 1.09 -10.87 -10.34
CA VAL A 154 1.23 -9.43 -10.61
C VAL A 154 2.38 -9.18 -11.58
N LYS A 155 3.54 -9.76 -11.33
CA LYS A 155 4.69 -9.68 -12.25
C LYS A 155 4.37 -10.27 -13.63
N ALA A 156 3.74 -11.45 -13.68
CA ALA A 156 3.35 -12.12 -14.93
C ALA A 156 2.24 -11.37 -15.72
N ALA A 157 1.45 -10.55 -15.04
CA ALA A 157 0.47 -9.66 -15.65
C ALA A 157 1.12 -8.42 -16.29
N GLY A 158 2.40 -8.14 -16.00
CA GLY A 158 3.15 -7.04 -16.62
C GLY A 158 3.02 -5.70 -15.89
N TYR A 159 2.73 -5.72 -14.59
CA TYR A 159 2.94 -4.53 -13.74
C TYR A 159 4.42 -4.19 -13.66
N ASP A 160 4.75 -2.91 -13.56
CA ASP A 160 6.13 -2.42 -13.40
C ASP A 160 6.65 -2.57 -11.96
N ALA A 161 5.76 -2.63 -10.97
CA ALA A 161 6.09 -2.76 -9.55
C ALA A 161 4.96 -3.45 -8.76
N LEU A 162 5.30 -3.99 -7.59
CA LEU A 162 4.36 -4.46 -6.57
C LEU A 162 4.36 -3.49 -5.39
N GLU A 163 3.21 -3.21 -4.81
CA GLU A 163 3.10 -2.61 -3.48
C GLU A 163 2.55 -3.65 -2.48
N VAL A 164 3.11 -3.73 -1.27
CA VAL A 164 2.60 -4.59 -0.19
C VAL A 164 2.08 -3.70 0.94
N LEU A 165 0.83 -3.89 1.36
CA LEU A 165 0.26 -3.11 2.45
C LEU A 165 0.63 -3.70 3.82
N CYS A 166 1.46 -2.99 4.56
CA CYS A 166 1.94 -3.31 5.91
C CYS A 166 1.40 -2.35 6.98
N GLY A 167 0.33 -1.60 6.69
CA GLY A 167 -0.22 -0.56 7.57
C GLY A 167 -1.74 -0.56 7.62
N THR A 168 -2.31 0.55 8.14
CA THR A 168 -3.76 0.81 8.19
C THR A 168 -4.57 -0.20 9.03
N GLY A 169 -3.92 -1.05 9.83
CA GLY A 169 -4.58 -2.04 10.67
C GLY A 169 -5.05 -3.32 9.97
N TYR A 170 -4.55 -3.59 8.76
CA TYR A 170 -4.73 -4.87 8.07
C TYR A 170 -3.74 -5.93 8.55
N LEU A 171 -3.80 -7.16 8.04
CA LEU A 171 -3.18 -8.34 8.66
C LEU A 171 -1.71 -8.15 9.10
N ILE A 172 -0.84 -7.62 8.23
CA ILE A 172 0.57 -7.39 8.61
C ILE A 172 0.69 -6.36 9.75
N SER A 173 -0.10 -5.29 9.69
CA SER A 173 -0.20 -4.29 10.75
C SER A 173 -0.81 -4.87 12.03
N GLU A 174 -1.72 -5.84 11.93
CA GLU A 174 -2.31 -6.54 13.06
C GLU A 174 -1.27 -7.40 13.79
N PHE A 175 -0.43 -8.12 13.05
CA PHE A 175 0.70 -8.85 13.64
C PHE A 175 1.69 -7.89 14.30
N LEU A 176 1.97 -6.75 13.65
CA LEU A 176 2.89 -5.77 14.18
C LEU A 176 2.38 -5.13 15.48
N SER A 177 1.07 -4.89 15.63
CA SER A 177 0.53 -4.11 16.76
C SER A 177 0.28 -4.95 18.01
N PRO A 178 0.71 -4.48 19.20
CA PRO A 178 0.43 -5.20 20.44
C PRO A 178 -1.06 -5.10 20.83
N LEU A 179 -1.85 -4.25 20.17
CA LEU A 179 -3.28 -4.14 20.41
C LEU A 179 -4.04 -5.37 19.93
N THR A 180 -3.58 -5.95 18.82
CA THR A 180 -4.21 -7.05 18.10
C THR A 180 -3.44 -8.35 18.22
N ASN A 181 -2.12 -8.28 18.38
CA ASN A 181 -1.28 -9.45 18.56
C ASN A 181 -1.04 -9.71 20.06
N ARG A 182 -1.69 -10.77 20.56
CA ARG A 182 -1.59 -11.28 21.93
C ARG A 182 -0.92 -12.64 21.98
N ARG A 183 -0.23 -13.04 20.91
CA ARG A 183 0.45 -14.34 20.82
C ARG A 183 1.61 -14.41 21.80
N SER A 184 1.91 -15.62 22.24
CA SER A 184 3.06 -15.97 23.09
C SER A 184 4.11 -16.81 22.35
N ASP A 185 3.90 -17.07 21.06
CA ASP A 185 4.83 -17.79 20.21
C ASP A 185 5.82 -16.84 19.49
N ALA A 186 6.57 -17.38 18.52
CA ALA A 186 7.58 -16.65 17.76
C ALA A 186 7.03 -15.46 16.95
N TYR A 187 5.70 -15.31 16.80
CA TYR A 187 5.08 -14.22 16.09
C TYR A 187 4.44 -13.17 17.01
N GLY A 188 4.60 -13.26 18.34
CA GLY A 188 4.09 -12.26 19.29
C GLY A 188 4.99 -11.99 20.49
N GLY A 189 4.49 -11.17 21.41
CA GLY A 189 5.26 -10.67 22.55
C GLY A 189 6.09 -9.44 22.18
N ASP A 190 7.42 -9.60 22.19
CA ASP A 190 8.33 -8.49 21.92
C ASP A 190 8.19 -7.93 20.50
N PHE A 191 8.83 -6.78 20.26
CA PHE A 191 8.69 -6.08 18.98
C PHE A 191 9.30 -6.86 17.81
N ALA A 192 10.43 -7.56 18.04
CA ALA A 192 11.11 -8.33 16.99
C ALA A 192 10.22 -9.49 16.49
N ASN A 193 9.56 -10.21 17.41
CA ASN A 193 8.62 -11.27 17.07
C ASN A 193 7.37 -10.73 16.36
N ARG A 194 6.85 -9.57 16.79
CA ARG A 194 5.71 -8.92 16.10
C ARG A 194 6.04 -8.46 14.68
N MET A 195 7.27 -7.99 14.44
CA MET A 195 7.75 -7.63 13.09
C MET A 195 7.93 -8.84 12.17
N ARG A 196 8.20 -10.03 12.74
CA ARG A 196 8.60 -11.24 12.01
C ARG A 196 7.72 -11.55 10.81
N PHE A 197 6.40 -11.55 10.98
CA PHE A 197 5.47 -11.87 9.89
C PHE A 197 5.62 -10.92 8.70
N GLY A 198 5.64 -9.60 8.94
CA GLY A 198 5.80 -8.60 7.89
C GLY A 198 7.15 -8.72 7.18
N VAL A 199 8.23 -8.94 7.93
CA VAL A 199 9.58 -9.14 7.38
C VAL A 199 9.66 -10.41 6.53
N GLU A 200 9.13 -11.54 7.02
CA GLU A 200 9.09 -12.81 6.30
C GLU A 200 8.28 -12.71 5.00
N VAL A 201 7.14 -12.00 5.00
CA VAL A 201 6.36 -11.72 3.78
C VAL A 201 7.21 -11.00 2.73
N ILE A 202 7.91 -9.93 3.09
CA ILE A 202 8.73 -9.16 2.15
C ILE A 202 9.92 -9.98 1.65
N GLN A 203 10.62 -10.70 2.53
CA GLN A 203 11.73 -11.58 2.16
C GLN A 203 11.28 -12.66 1.17
N ALA A 204 10.15 -13.31 1.44
CA ALA A 204 9.60 -14.35 0.59
C ALA A 204 9.14 -13.80 -0.78
N ILE A 205 8.49 -12.62 -0.79
CA ILE A 205 8.12 -11.94 -2.03
C ILE A 205 9.36 -11.62 -2.84
N ARG A 206 10.39 -10.99 -2.24
CA ARG A 206 11.66 -10.67 -2.90
C ARG A 206 12.29 -11.91 -3.53
N ALA A 207 12.37 -13.01 -2.80
CA ALA A 207 12.87 -14.28 -3.33
C ALA A 207 12.02 -14.80 -4.50
N GLY A 208 10.70 -14.63 -4.44
CA GLY A 208 9.77 -15.09 -5.47
C GLY A 208 9.74 -14.26 -6.75
N VAL A 209 9.98 -12.94 -6.67
CA VAL A 209 9.92 -12.02 -7.82
C VAL A 209 11.30 -11.67 -8.39
N GLY A 210 12.38 -12.02 -7.69
CA GLY A 210 13.76 -11.74 -8.07
C GLY A 210 14.22 -10.31 -7.73
N PRO A 211 15.52 -10.01 -7.84
CA PRO A 211 16.11 -8.78 -7.32
C PRO A 211 15.79 -7.51 -8.12
N GLU A 212 15.35 -7.67 -9.37
CA GLU A 212 15.16 -6.55 -10.31
C GLU A 212 13.73 -6.00 -10.32
N PHE A 213 12.77 -6.78 -9.83
CA PHE A 213 11.37 -6.39 -9.83
C PHE A 213 11.10 -5.47 -8.62
N PRO A 214 10.65 -4.21 -8.82
CA PRO A 214 10.45 -3.28 -7.73
C PRO A 214 9.38 -3.74 -6.74
N VAL A 215 9.72 -3.73 -5.44
CA VAL A 215 8.82 -4.01 -4.33
C VAL A 215 8.71 -2.78 -3.44
N ILE A 216 7.55 -2.15 -3.44
CA ILE A 216 7.19 -1.01 -2.60
C ILE A 216 6.46 -1.53 -1.36
N VAL A 217 6.75 -0.99 -0.19
CA VAL A 217 5.96 -1.28 1.01
C VAL A 217 5.19 -0.04 1.42
N ARG A 218 3.87 -0.18 1.59
CA ARG A 218 3.03 0.86 2.17
C ARG A 218 2.81 0.59 3.64
N MET A 219 3.33 1.46 4.50
CA MET A 219 3.24 1.31 5.95
C MET A 219 2.83 2.61 6.63
N ASN A 220 2.46 2.51 7.90
CA ASN A 220 2.18 3.70 8.70
C ASN A 220 3.48 4.34 9.19
N GLY A 221 3.49 5.67 9.29
CA GLY A 221 4.49 6.39 10.10
C GLY A 221 4.04 6.59 11.56
N ASN A 222 2.75 6.42 11.83
CA ASN A 222 2.17 6.36 13.18
C ASN A 222 0.82 5.63 13.11
N ASP A 223 0.54 4.70 14.02
CA ASP A 223 -0.76 4.00 14.03
C ASP A 223 -1.93 4.87 14.50
N PHE A 224 -1.65 5.96 15.23
CA PHE A 224 -2.66 6.81 15.89
C PHE A 224 -3.69 6.04 16.73
N MET A 225 -3.26 4.90 17.26
CA MET A 225 -4.00 4.06 18.19
C MET A 225 -3.35 4.16 19.56
N PRO A 226 -4.08 4.53 20.63
CA PRO A 226 -3.54 4.49 21.99
C PRO A 226 -3.02 3.08 22.33
N GLY A 227 -1.74 2.99 22.71
CA GLY A 227 -1.05 1.71 22.97
C GLY A 227 -0.64 0.93 21.72
N GLY A 228 -0.84 1.48 20.52
CA GLY A 228 -0.32 0.93 19.26
C GLY A 228 1.11 1.38 18.97
N ASN A 229 1.61 1.10 17.76
CA ASN A 229 2.99 1.46 17.41
C ASN A 229 3.10 2.97 17.10
N GLY A 230 4.11 3.59 17.72
CA GLY A 230 4.45 4.99 17.51
C GLY A 230 5.47 5.15 16.38
N ARG A 231 6.01 6.37 16.29
CA ARG A 231 6.98 6.73 15.25
C ARG A 231 8.27 5.89 15.32
N ARG A 232 8.78 5.67 16.53
CA ARG A 232 10.08 5.02 16.73
C ARG A 232 10.03 3.56 16.31
N GLU A 233 8.99 2.85 16.76
CA GLU A 233 8.77 1.45 16.38
C GLU A 233 8.59 1.33 14.86
N LEU A 234 7.81 2.21 14.24
CA LEU A 234 7.58 2.17 12.79
C LEU A 234 8.82 2.57 11.97
N GLN A 235 9.72 3.41 12.49
CA GLN A 235 11.03 3.66 11.88
C GLN A 235 11.91 2.41 11.91
N GLU A 236 11.94 1.68 13.04
CA GLU A 236 12.67 0.41 13.15
C GLU A 236 12.09 -0.65 12.21
N PHE A 237 10.76 -0.76 12.13
CA PHE A 237 10.12 -1.66 11.19
C PHE A 237 10.44 -1.31 9.73
N ALA A 238 10.47 -0.02 9.38
CA ALA A 238 10.88 0.43 8.04
C ALA A 238 12.31 -0.02 7.70
N ILE A 239 13.24 0.08 8.64
CA ILE A 239 14.62 -0.39 8.47
C ILE A 239 14.65 -1.90 8.17
N GLU A 240 13.92 -2.71 8.95
CA GLU A 240 13.88 -4.15 8.76
C GLU A 240 13.21 -4.56 7.44
N LEU A 241 12.17 -3.83 7.00
CA LEU A 241 11.54 -4.04 5.70
C LEU A 241 12.49 -3.71 4.54
N VAL A 242 13.34 -2.69 4.67
CA VAL A 242 14.38 -2.37 3.68
C VAL A 242 15.43 -3.46 3.62
N LYS A 243 15.92 -3.94 4.77
CA LYS A 243 16.84 -5.10 4.85
C LYS A 243 16.23 -6.36 4.22
N ALA A 244 14.91 -6.55 4.34
CA ALA A 244 14.16 -7.64 3.73
C ALA A 244 14.06 -7.56 2.19
N GLY A 245 14.37 -6.41 1.59
CA GLY A 245 14.37 -6.21 0.14
C GLY A 245 13.30 -5.26 -0.39
N THR A 246 12.79 -4.34 0.43
CA THR A 246 11.93 -3.23 -0.02
C THR A 246 12.76 -2.20 -0.81
N ASP A 247 12.25 -1.73 -1.95
CA ASP A 247 12.90 -0.76 -2.83
C ASP A 247 12.40 0.68 -2.68
N ALA A 248 11.22 0.88 -2.08
CA ALA A 248 10.68 2.19 -1.71
C ALA A 248 9.60 2.04 -0.63
N ILE A 249 9.40 3.09 0.15
CA ILE A 249 8.38 3.12 1.21
C ILE A 249 7.30 4.15 0.90
N SER A 250 6.05 3.74 0.97
CA SER A 250 4.86 4.59 0.85
C SER A 250 4.24 4.82 2.22
N VAL A 251 4.26 6.05 2.70
CA VAL A 251 3.91 6.37 4.09
C VAL A 251 2.46 6.83 4.21
N ASN A 252 1.69 6.02 4.93
CA ASN A 252 0.36 6.33 5.44
C ASN A 252 0.41 6.72 6.93
N VAL A 253 -0.75 7.07 7.47
CA VAL A 253 -0.94 7.26 8.90
C VAL A 253 -2.22 6.58 9.34
N GLY A 254 -2.26 6.18 10.60
CA GLY A 254 -3.50 5.78 11.25
C GLY A 254 -4.01 4.40 10.87
N TRP A 255 -4.98 3.92 11.66
CA TRP A 255 -5.82 2.78 11.34
C TRP A 255 -7.22 3.27 10.97
N HIS A 256 -8.05 2.38 10.41
CA HIS A 256 -9.49 2.65 10.26
C HIS A 256 -10.17 2.92 11.60
N GLU A 257 -9.69 2.30 12.68
CA GLU A 257 -10.20 2.50 14.06
C GLU A 257 -9.61 3.73 14.78
N ALA A 258 -8.66 4.45 14.18
CA ALA A 258 -8.02 5.58 14.82
C ALA A 258 -8.96 6.79 14.90
N ARG A 259 -8.95 7.47 16.05
CA ARG A 259 -9.81 8.65 16.30
C ARG A 259 -9.19 9.97 15.83
N VAL A 260 -7.91 9.95 15.43
CA VAL A 260 -7.24 11.12 14.85
C VAL A 260 -7.76 11.31 13.43
N PRO A 261 -8.27 12.50 13.05
CA PRO A 261 -8.67 12.76 11.67
C PRO A 261 -7.46 12.72 10.73
N GLN A 262 -7.53 11.89 9.69
CA GLN A 262 -6.39 11.66 8.78
C GLN A 262 -6.57 12.33 7.42
N ILE A 263 -7.77 12.22 6.86
CA ILE A 263 -8.04 12.56 5.46
C ILE A 263 -9.17 13.58 5.26
N VAL A 264 -9.98 13.89 6.28
CA VAL A 264 -11.11 14.84 6.17
C VAL A 264 -10.63 16.27 5.89
N ALA A 265 -11.49 17.13 5.33
CA ALA A 265 -11.17 18.50 4.89
C ALA A 265 -10.54 19.40 5.98
N ALA A 266 -10.89 19.21 7.24
CA ALA A 266 -10.34 19.96 8.37
C ALA A 266 -8.85 19.67 8.67
N VAL A 267 -8.31 18.54 8.22
CA VAL A 267 -6.89 18.22 8.41
C VAL A 267 -6.02 19.17 7.57
N PRO A 268 -4.95 19.79 8.08
CA PRO A 268 -4.13 20.67 7.26
C PRO A 268 -3.44 19.93 6.10
N ARG A 269 -3.15 20.64 5.00
CA ARG A 269 -2.44 20.06 3.84
C ARG A 269 -1.05 19.59 4.26
N GLY A 270 -0.64 18.40 3.81
CA GLY A 270 0.71 17.85 4.04
C GLY A 270 1.11 17.64 5.50
N VAL A 271 0.20 17.79 6.48
CA VAL A 271 0.52 17.87 7.91
C VAL A 271 1.26 16.64 8.46
N PHE A 272 1.12 15.49 7.80
CA PHE A 272 1.75 14.23 8.21
C PHE A 272 3.08 13.95 7.50
N ALA A 273 3.56 14.83 6.62
CA ALA A 273 4.79 14.60 5.86
C ALA A 273 6.03 14.44 6.75
N TYR A 274 6.03 15.00 7.96
CA TYR A 274 7.10 14.79 8.94
C TYR A 274 7.28 13.31 9.34
N LEU A 275 6.22 12.49 9.23
CA LEU A 275 6.29 11.06 9.48
C LEU A 275 7.02 10.34 8.34
N ALA A 276 6.80 10.78 7.10
CA ALA A 276 7.56 10.30 5.95
C ALA A 276 9.03 10.70 6.06
N ARG A 277 9.31 11.96 6.45
CA ARG A 277 10.67 12.44 6.72
C ARG A 277 11.37 11.61 7.79
N GLY A 278 10.70 11.34 8.90
CA GLY A 278 11.26 10.53 9.98
C GLY A 278 11.66 9.13 9.52
N ILE A 279 10.93 8.52 8.58
CA ILE A 279 11.35 7.23 7.98
C ILE A 279 12.52 7.44 7.02
N LYS A 280 12.44 8.44 6.13
CA LYS A 280 13.46 8.77 5.13
C LYS A 280 14.84 8.98 5.74
N GLU A 281 14.93 9.61 6.90
CA GLU A 281 16.20 9.85 7.61
C GLU A 281 16.89 8.55 8.08
N HIS A 282 16.20 7.41 8.06
CA HIS A 282 16.72 6.11 8.51
C HIS A 282 16.82 5.05 7.42
N VAL A 283 16.40 5.34 6.19
CA VAL A 283 16.41 4.36 5.09
C VAL A 283 17.11 4.90 3.85
N GLY A 284 17.79 4.00 3.12
CA GLY A 284 18.49 4.34 1.87
C GLY A 284 17.63 4.27 0.60
N VAL A 285 16.32 4.05 0.73
CA VAL A 285 15.38 3.91 -0.38
C VAL A 285 14.47 5.12 -0.51
N PRO A 286 13.91 5.42 -1.70
CA PRO A 286 12.95 6.50 -1.86
C PRO A 286 11.74 6.38 -0.94
N VAL A 287 11.32 7.50 -0.34
CA VAL A 287 10.15 7.57 0.54
C VAL A 287 9.07 8.47 -0.05
N MET A 288 7.85 7.95 -0.15
CA MET A 288 6.67 8.65 -0.63
C MET A 288 5.81 9.13 0.55
N ALA A 289 5.51 10.42 0.60
CA ALA A 289 4.56 10.98 1.57
C ALA A 289 3.13 10.92 1.02
N GLY A 290 2.18 10.44 1.84
CA GLY A 290 0.75 10.52 1.54
C GLY A 290 -0.01 11.42 2.50
N HIS A 291 -1.35 11.33 2.41
CA HIS A 291 -2.33 12.05 3.25
C HIS A 291 -2.35 13.56 3.09
N ARG A 292 -3.49 14.08 2.60
CA ARG A 292 -3.76 15.52 2.47
C ARG A 292 -2.75 16.31 1.63
N ILE A 293 -2.09 15.65 0.69
CA ILE A 293 -1.34 16.30 -0.39
C ILE A 293 -2.26 16.35 -1.61
N ASN A 294 -2.91 17.50 -1.80
CA ASN A 294 -3.92 17.71 -2.85
C ASN A 294 -3.69 19.00 -3.65
N ASP A 295 -2.49 19.56 -3.53
CA ASP A 295 -2.10 20.85 -4.10
C ASP A 295 -0.66 20.73 -4.63
N PRO A 296 -0.41 21.03 -5.91
CA PRO A 296 0.92 20.93 -6.49
C PRO A 296 1.96 21.83 -5.82
N ALA A 297 1.58 23.03 -5.36
CA ALA A 297 2.51 23.92 -4.66
C ALA A 297 2.97 23.31 -3.33
N ALA A 298 2.05 22.83 -2.50
CA ALA A 298 2.40 22.09 -1.28
C ALA A 298 3.25 20.84 -1.56
N ALA A 299 2.96 20.11 -2.64
CA ALA A 299 3.77 18.96 -3.05
C ALA A 299 5.22 19.35 -3.41
N ARG A 300 5.41 20.45 -4.14
CA ARG A 300 6.73 20.99 -4.49
C ARG A 300 7.52 21.36 -3.23
N GLU A 301 6.89 22.07 -2.30
CA GLU A 301 7.51 22.46 -1.02
C GLU A 301 7.98 21.25 -0.22
N LEU A 302 7.13 20.23 -0.06
CA LEU A 302 7.49 19.01 0.68
C LEU A 302 8.70 18.29 0.09
N ILE A 303 8.83 18.23 -1.24
CA ILE A 303 9.98 17.61 -1.90
C ILE A 303 11.22 18.52 -1.75
N ALA A 304 11.06 19.83 -1.97
CA ALA A 304 12.15 20.80 -1.86
C ALA A 304 12.75 20.85 -0.44
N ASP A 305 11.92 20.73 0.59
CA ASP A 305 12.31 20.73 2.01
C ASP A 305 12.83 19.37 2.49
N GLY A 306 12.94 18.38 1.59
CA GLY A 306 13.45 17.05 1.89
C GLY A 306 12.51 16.20 2.76
N MET A 307 11.23 16.54 2.85
CA MET A 307 10.25 15.77 3.64
C MET A 307 9.98 14.39 3.03
N CYS A 308 10.08 14.27 1.71
CA CYS A 308 9.89 13.03 0.95
C CYS A 308 10.59 13.08 -0.41
N ASP A 309 10.67 11.93 -1.07
CA ASP A 309 11.17 11.79 -2.45
C ASP A 309 10.04 11.82 -3.48
N LEU A 310 8.85 11.35 -3.10
CA LEU A 310 7.64 11.34 -3.93
C LEU A 310 6.41 11.76 -3.11
N VAL A 311 5.33 12.15 -3.79
CA VAL A 311 4.05 12.46 -3.16
C VAL A 311 2.93 11.56 -3.68
N ALA A 312 2.10 11.06 -2.77
CA ALA A 312 0.89 10.32 -3.07
C ALA A 312 -0.34 11.23 -3.05
N MET A 313 -0.91 11.48 -4.23
CA MET A 313 -2.10 12.31 -4.43
C MET A 313 -3.31 11.41 -4.77
N GLY A 314 -4.06 10.97 -3.76
CA GLY A 314 -5.23 10.09 -3.95
C GLY A 314 -6.46 10.84 -4.48
N ARG A 315 -7.29 11.37 -3.57
CA ARG A 315 -8.55 12.05 -3.91
C ARG A 315 -8.40 13.27 -4.81
N ALA A 316 -7.22 13.90 -4.85
CA ALA A 316 -6.93 14.96 -5.80
C ALA A 316 -6.99 14.46 -7.25
N LEU A 317 -6.49 13.25 -7.52
CA LEU A 317 -6.53 12.63 -8.84
C LEU A 317 -7.88 11.96 -9.16
N ILE A 318 -8.75 11.80 -8.16
CA ILE A 318 -10.17 11.51 -8.40
C ILE A 318 -10.84 12.79 -8.91
N ALA A 319 -10.67 13.89 -8.19
CA ALA A 319 -11.31 15.18 -8.47
C ALA A 319 -10.84 15.80 -9.80
N ASP A 320 -9.55 15.72 -10.10
CA ASP A 320 -8.97 16.19 -11.35
C ASP A 320 -7.91 15.21 -11.86
N PRO A 321 -8.26 14.32 -12.81
CA PRO A 321 -7.30 13.36 -13.35
C PRO A 321 -6.15 14.03 -14.09
N ALA A 322 -6.35 15.24 -14.63
CA ALA A 322 -5.35 15.99 -15.39
C ALA A 322 -4.48 16.91 -14.52
N LEU A 323 -4.65 16.87 -13.19
CA LEU A 323 -3.91 17.72 -12.25
C LEU A 323 -2.38 17.69 -12.48
N PRO A 324 -1.69 16.54 -12.68
CA PRO A 324 -0.25 16.54 -12.92
C PRO A 324 0.13 17.32 -14.19
N GLU A 325 -0.60 17.13 -15.28
CA GLU A 325 -0.35 17.81 -16.55
C GLU A 325 -0.70 19.30 -16.50
N LYS A 326 -1.79 19.67 -15.82
CA LYS A 326 -2.12 21.07 -15.52
C LYS A 326 -1.02 21.73 -14.72
N ALA A 327 -0.52 21.06 -13.68
CA ALA A 327 0.58 21.57 -12.86
C ALA A 327 1.88 21.74 -13.66
N ARG A 328 2.19 20.78 -14.53
CA ARG A 328 3.36 20.84 -15.43
C ARG A 328 3.28 22.02 -16.39
N THR A 329 2.08 22.33 -16.87
CA THR A 329 1.81 23.39 -17.85
C THR A 329 1.34 24.70 -17.21
N ARG A 330 1.37 24.81 -15.87
CA ARG A 330 0.96 25.98 -15.08
C ARG A 330 -0.48 26.43 -15.35
N ARG A 331 -1.39 25.47 -15.43
CA ARG A 331 -2.86 25.64 -15.57
C ARG A 331 -3.61 25.02 -14.38
N GLU A 332 -2.93 24.95 -13.24
CA GLU A 332 -3.44 24.41 -11.97
C GLU A 332 -4.48 25.34 -11.33
#